data_AF-A0A3D9BG93-F1
#
_entry.id   AF-A0A3D9BG93-F1
#
_cell.length_a   1.000
_cell.length_b   1.000
_cell.length_c   1.000
_cell.angle_alpha   90.00
_cell.angle_beta   90.00
_cell.angle_gamma   90.00
#
_symmetry.space_group_name_H-M   'P 1'
#
loop_
_entity.id
_entity.type
_entity.pdbx_description
1 polymer ?
#
loop_
_entity_poly.entity_id
_entity_poly.type
_entity_poly.pdbx_seq_one_letter_code
_entity_poly.pdbx_strand_id
1 'polypeptide(L)'
;MSTSREKKLNKSDVRLGIWKFILSFIILSAISFIAVFFFFKSYDRQLAGVDDEVRAYRDLLIRDNLLHTHIDSIYARMELYDSDKAYNDNYLRTYILDNVREAQEIMGADSATNLKHYAVLMQKIKPMLNLKSQIVTVSAKQQIAIRDVQECQGKSNQINNKMKIDPTRKFTGRRR
;
A
#
# COMPACT_ATOMS: atom_id res chain seq x y z
N MET A 1 31.11 -12.22 97.30
CA MET A 1 29.64 -12.38 97.31
C MET A 1 29.09 -11.71 96.07
N SER A 2 28.68 -12.51 95.08
CA SER A 2 28.06 -12.05 93.84
C SER A 2 26.55 -11.96 94.06
N THR A 3 26.01 -10.74 94.03
CA THR A 3 24.56 -10.48 94.07
C THR A 3 24.12 -10.03 92.67
N SER A 4 23.97 -11.00 91.77
CA SER A 4 23.24 -10.85 90.52
C SER A 4 21.76 -10.63 90.83
N ARG A 5 21.33 -9.36 90.91
CA ARG A 5 19.91 -8.99 90.90
C ARG A 5 19.35 -9.30 89.52
N GLU A 6 18.76 -10.48 89.35
CA GLU A 6 17.86 -10.73 88.22
C GLU A 6 16.68 -9.74 88.34
N LYS A 7 16.68 -8.74 87.46
CA LYS A 7 15.57 -7.80 87.30
C LYS A 7 14.38 -8.61 86.79
N LYS A 8 13.44 -8.93 87.69
CA LYS A 8 12.19 -9.63 87.35
C LYS A 8 11.44 -8.76 86.33
N LEU A 9 11.54 -9.11 85.04
CA LEU A 9 10.94 -8.34 83.95
C LEU A 9 9.43 -8.24 84.15
N ASN A 10 8.89 -7.04 84.04
CA ASN A 10 7.46 -6.80 84.18
C ASN A 10 6.73 -7.50 83.02
N LYS A 11 5.76 -8.36 83.35
CA LYS A 11 5.03 -9.19 82.38
C LYS A 11 4.28 -8.34 81.34
N SER A 12 3.95 -7.09 81.67
CA SER A 12 3.36 -6.10 80.77
C SER A 12 4.32 -5.57 79.72
N ASP A 13 5.58 -5.30 80.07
CA ASP A 13 6.59 -4.78 79.14
C ASP A 13 6.99 -5.82 78.09
N VAL A 14 7.10 -7.09 78.53
CA VAL A 14 7.34 -8.23 77.62
C VAL A 14 6.18 -8.38 76.63
N ARG A 15 4.93 -8.26 77.09
CA ARG A 15 3.74 -8.37 76.22
C ARG A 15 3.66 -7.21 75.22
N LEU A 16 4.03 -5.99 75.63
CA LEU A 16 4.09 -4.82 74.75
C LEU A 16 5.18 -4.97 73.68
N GLY A 17 6.36 -5.49 74.05
CA GLY A 17 7.45 -5.78 73.11
C GLY A 17 7.05 -6.81 72.05
N ILE A 18 6.37 -7.88 72.46
CA ILE A 18 5.85 -8.91 71.55
C ILE A 18 4.83 -8.32 70.58
N TRP A 19 3.91 -7.46 71.05
CA TRP A 19 2.94 -6.79 70.19
C TRP A 19 3.58 -5.86 69.15
N LYS A 20 4.60 -5.10 69.55
CA LYS A 20 5.38 -4.25 68.62
C LYS A 20 6.08 -5.11 67.57
N PHE A 21 6.69 -6.22 67.97
CA PHE A 21 7.33 -7.16 67.04
C PHE A 21 6.35 -7.75 66.04
N ILE A 22 5.18 -8.23 66.51
CA ILE A 22 4.13 -8.77 65.64
C ILE A 22 3.65 -7.71 64.64
N LEU A 23 3.42 -6.47 65.09
CA LEU A 23 2.98 -5.39 64.22
C LEU A 23 4.04 -5.07 63.15
N SER A 24 5.31 -4.95 63.54
CA SER A 24 6.42 -4.73 62.60
C SER A 24 6.56 -5.88 61.61
N PHE A 25 6.39 -7.13 62.06
CA PHE A 25 6.45 -8.31 61.19
C PHE A 25 5.30 -8.32 60.16
N ILE A 26 4.08 -7.98 60.58
CA ILE A 26 2.93 -7.88 59.67
C ILE A 26 3.15 -6.79 58.64
N ILE A 27 3.64 -5.62 59.04
CA ILE A 27 3.92 -4.51 58.11
C ILE A 27 5.00 -4.91 57.11
N LEU A 28 6.10 -5.51 57.57
CA LEU A 28 7.19 -5.94 56.68
C LEU A 28 6.73 -7.02 55.69
N SER A 29 5.95 -7.99 56.18
CA SER A 29 5.33 -9.03 55.36
C SER A 29 4.38 -8.44 54.32
N ALA A 30 3.49 -7.53 54.74
CA ALA A 30 2.55 -6.85 53.84
C ALA A 30 3.28 -6.06 52.73
N ILE A 31 4.33 -5.31 53.08
CA ILE A 31 5.13 -4.57 52.08
C ILE A 31 5.78 -5.53 51.09
N SER A 32 6.33 -6.66 51.57
CA SER A 32 6.92 -7.68 50.69
C SER A 32 5.89 -8.28 49.73
N PHE A 33 4.71 -8.66 50.23
CA PHE A 33 3.62 -9.16 49.39
C PHE A 33 3.12 -8.12 48.38
N ILE A 34 3.00 -6.85 48.78
CA ILE A 34 2.57 -5.76 47.90
C ILE A 34 3.56 -5.56 46.76
N ALA A 35 4.87 -5.60 47.04
CA ALA A 35 5.90 -5.45 46.02
C ALA A 35 5.80 -6.56 44.96
N VAL A 36 5.64 -7.82 45.38
CA VAL A 36 5.47 -8.96 44.46
C VAL A 36 4.15 -8.84 43.68
N PHE A 37 3.07 -8.42 44.33
CA PHE A 37 1.78 -8.23 43.67
C PHE A 37 1.83 -7.16 42.58
N PHE A 38 2.44 -6.01 42.85
CA PHE A 38 2.59 -4.96 41.84
C PHE A 38 3.53 -5.37 40.71
N PHE A 39 4.54 -6.18 40.99
CA PHE A 39 5.42 -6.73 39.96
C PHE A 39 4.63 -7.59 38.96
N PHE A 40 3.86 -8.56 39.43
CA PHE A 40 3.03 -9.40 38.54
C PHE A 40 1.97 -8.57 37.80
N LYS A 41 1.29 -7.65 38.50
CA LYS A 41 0.30 -6.77 37.87
C LYS A 41 0.90 -5.88 36.77
N SER A 42 2.12 -5.40 36.97
CA SER A 42 2.83 -4.61 35.96
C SER A 42 3.26 -5.49 34.79
N TYR A 43 3.77 -6.69 35.07
CA TYR A 43 4.13 -7.67 34.05
C TYR A 43 2.94 -8.03 33.16
N ASP A 44 1.78 -8.35 33.73
CA ASP A 44 0.59 -8.71 32.96
C ASP A 44 0.12 -7.56 32.05
N ARG A 45 0.18 -6.32 32.56
CA ARG A 45 -0.13 -5.13 31.74
C ARG A 45 0.86 -4.92 30.60
N GLN A 46 2.14 -5.10 30.86
CA GLN A 46 3.17 -4.98 29.83
C GLN A 46 3.01 -6.06 28.77
N LEU A 47 2.76 -7.31 29.19
CA LEU A 47 2.54 -8.43 28.27
C LEU A 47 1.30 -8.19 27.39
N ALA A 48 0.21 -7.71 27.97
CA ALA A 48 -0.99 -7.36 27.21
C ALA A 48 -0.74 -6.23 26.19
N GLY A 49 0.03 -5.21 26.56
CA GLY A 49 0.41 -4.13 25.64
C GLY A 49 1.28 -4.63 24.48
N VAL A 50 2.28 -5.45 24.77
CA VAL A 50 3.14 -6.07 23.74
C VAL A 50 2.33 -6.97 22.81
N ASP A 51 1.43 -7.78 23.35
CA ASP A 51 0.61 -8.67 22.52
C ASP A 51 -0.33 -7.90 21.58
N ASP A 52 -0.86 -6.75 22.02
CA ASP A 52 -1.67 -5.87 21.18
C ASP A 52 -0.84 -5.22 20.05
N GLU A 53 0.36 -4.73 20.37
CA GLU A 53 1.30 -4.20 19.38
C GLU A 53 1.73 -5.27 18.36
N VAL A 54 2.01 -6.50 18.81
CA VAL A 54 2.38 -7.63 17.96
C VAL A 54 1.23 -8.01 17.03
N ARG A 55 -0.02 -8.02 17.51
CA ARG A 55 -1.20 -8.26 16.68
C ARG A 55 -1.37 -7.17 15.63
N ALA A 56 -1.29 -5.90 16.03
CA ALA A 56 -1.39 -4.78 15.11
C ALA A 56 -0.31 -4.83 14.01
N TYR A 57 0.92 -5.15 14.40
CA TYR A 57 2.03 -5.32 13.46
C TYR A 57 1.81 -6.51 12.51
N ARG A 58 1.32 -7.64 13.03
CA ARG A 58 1.02 -8.83 12.22
C ARG A 58 -0.07 -8.55 11.19
N ASP A 59 -1.13 -7.85 11.59
CA ASP A 59 -2.21 -7.46 10.69
C ASP A 59 -1.72 -6.51 9.59
N LEU A 60 -0.87 -5.54 9.95
CA LEU A 60 -0.19 -4.67 8.98
C LEU A 60 0.66 -5.48 7.99
N LEU A 61 1.43 -6.45 8.46
CA LEU A 61 2.30 -7.29 7.62
C LEU A 61 1.51 -8.20 6.68
N ILE A 62 0.35 -8.70 7.13
CA ILE A 62 -0.56 -9.46 6.26
C ILE A 62 -1.13 -8.57 5.16
N ARG A 63 -1.58 -7.35 5.49
CA ARG A 63 -2.07 -6.38 4.50
C ARG A 63 -0.99 -5.98 3.51
N ASP A 64 0.24 -5.77 3.99
CA ASP A 64 1.40 -5.43 3.15
C ASP A 64 1.68 -6.53 2.12
N ASN A 65 1.72 -7.80 2.55
CA ASN A 65 1.95 -8.92 1.65
C ASN A 65 0.82 -9.12 0.61
N LEU A 66 -0.44 -8.93 1.02
CA LEU A 66 -1.57 -8.93 0.09
C LEU A 66 -1.42 -7.81 -0.95
N LEU A 67 -1.09 -6.60 -0.49
CA LEU A 67 -0.93 -5.44 -1.34
C LEU A 67 0.23 -5.62 -2.34
N HIS A 68 1.35 -6.20 -1.91
CA HIS A 68 2.46 -6.55 -2.81
C HIS A 68 1.99 -7.42 -3.97
N THR A 69 1.22 -8.47 -3.68
CA THR A 69 0.69 -9.38 -4.70
C THR A 69 -0.26 -8.66 -5.67
N HIS A 70 -1.13 -7.79 -5.15
CA HIS A 70 -2.01 -6.97 -6.00
C HIS A 70 -1.22 -6.01 -6.89
N ILE A 71 -0.15 -5.42 -6.38
CA ILE A 71 0.69 -4.48 -7.13
C ILE A 71 1.47 -5.17 -8.23
N ASP A 72 2.03 -6.36 -7.98
CA ASP A 72 2.71 -7.15 -9.02
C ASP A 72 1.75 -7.49 -10.16
N SER A 73 0.50 -7.85 -9.83
CA SER A 73 -0.56 -8.09 -10.81
C SER A 73 -0.90 -6.84 -11.63
N ILE A 74 -1.01 -5.67 -10.97
CA ILE A 74 -1.22 -4.39 -11.64
C ILE A 74 -0.05 -4.08 -12.58
N TYR A 75 1.18 -4.28 -12.13
CA TYR A 75 2.39 -4.02 -12.91
C TYR A 75 2.47 -4.90 -14.16
N ALA A 76 2.28 -6.21 -14.01
CA ALA A 76 2.25 -7.15 -15.14
C ALA A 76 1.19 -6.78 -16.19
N ARG A 77 0.04 -6.27 -15.74
CA ARG A 77 -1.04 -5.80 -16.64
C ARG A 77 -0.71 -4.47 -17.31
N MET A 78 -0.02 -3.58 -16.62
CA MET A 78 0.51 -2.35 -17.23
C MET A 78 1.54 -2.66 -18.30
N GLU A 79 2.39 -3.68 -18.10
CA GLU A 79 3.35 -4.14 -19.12
C GLU A 79 2.62 -4.71 -20.35
N LEU A 80 1.57 -5.51 -20.14
CA LEU A 80 0.70 -5.98 -21.23
C LEU A 80 0.06 -4.81 -21.99
N TYR A 81 -0.42 -3.79 -21.27
CA TYR A 81 -1.01 -2.57 -21.86
C TYR A 81 0.01 -1.73 -22.63
N ASP A 82 1.28 -1.73 -22.22
CA ASP A 82 2.33 -1.00 -22.93
C ASP A 82 2.74 -1.69 -24.23
N SER A 83 2.74 -3.03 -24.23
CA SER A 83 3.19 -3.85 -25.35
C SER A 83 2.27 -3.88 -26.58
N ASP A 84 1.11 -3.18 -26.54
CA ASP A 84 0.04 -3.22 -27.55
C ASP A 84 -0.40 -4.66 -27.93
N LYS A 85 -0.07 -5.67 -27.10
CA LYS A 85 -0.43 -7.08 -27.28
C LYS A 85 -1.82 -7.42 -26.73
N ALA A 86 -2.47 -6.47 -26.07
CA ALA A 86 -3.79 -6.66 -25.52
C ALA A 86 -4.85 -6.61 -26.63
N TYR A 87 -5.72 -7.63 -26.67
CA TYR A 87 -6.81 -7.69 -27.64
C TYR A 87 -7.83 -6.55 -27.46
N ASN A 88 -7.90 -5.95 -26.26
CA ASN A 88 -8.78 -4.83 -25.95
C ASN A 88 -8.18 -3.92 -24.86
N ASP A 89 -7.50 -2.88 -25.33
CA ASP A 89 -6.86 -1.85 -24.51
C ASP A 89 -7.81 -1.15 -23.53
N ASN A 90 -9.08 -0.95 -23.92
CA ASN A 90 -10.04 -0.25 -23.08
C ASN A 90 -10.52 -1.13 -21.91
N TYR A 91 -10.71 -2.43 -22.18
CA TYR A 91 -11.00 -3.40 -21.13
C TYR A 91 -9.83 -3.49 -20.14
N LEU A 92 -8.60 -3.67 -20.65
CA LEU A 92 -7.42 -3.80 -19.80
C LEU A 92 -7.19 -2.54 -18.94
N ARG A 93 -7.39 -1.35 -19.52
CA ARG A 93 -7.33 -0.09 -18.78
C ARG A 93 -8.36 -0.02 -17.65
N THR A 94 -9.62 -0.37 -17.93
CA THR A 94 -10.69 -0.35 -16.92
C THR A 94 -10.37 -1.33 -15.80
N TYR A 95 -9.90 -2.52 -16.18
CA TYR A 95 -9.51 -3.56 -15.24
C TYR A 95 -8.35 -3.12 -14.35
N ILE A 96 -7.30 -2.50 -14.90
CA ILE A 96 -6.20 -1.94 -14.09
C ILE A 96 -6.74 -0.88 -13.11
N LEU A 97 -7.62 0.02 -13.56
CA LEU A 97 -8.20 1.06 -12.70
C LEU A 97 -9.03 0.47 -11.55
N ASP A 98 -9.80 -0.60 -11.80
CA ASP A 98 -10.55 -1.29 -10.76
C ASP A 98 -9.62 -1.95 -9.73
N ASN A 99 -8.53 -2.60 -10.17
CA ASN A 99 -7.56 -3.20 -9.25
C ASN A 99 -6.81 -2.13 -8.43
N VAL A 100 -6.53 -0.97 -9.02
CA VAL A 100 -5.96 0.18 -8.29
C VAL A 100 -6.93 0.68 -7.22
N ARG A 101 -8.24 0.73 -7.52
CA ARG A 101 -9.27 1.12 -6.56
C ARG A 101 -9.39 0.11 -5.42
N GLU A 102 -9.40 -1.18 -5.74
CA GLU A 102 -9.41 -2.26 -4.75
C GLU A 102 -8.18 -2.19 -3.83
N ALA A 103 -7.00 -1.97 -4.39
CA ALA A 103 -5.77 -1.77 -3.61
C ALA A 103 -5.88 -0.55 -2.67
N GLN A 104 -6.53 0.54 -3.11
CA GLN A 104 -6.80 1.71 -2.27
C GLN A 104 -7.79 1.41 -1.14
N GLU A 105 -8.82 0.60 -1.41
CA GLU A 105 -9.78 0.14 -0.41
C GLU A 105 -9.10 -0.77 0.64
N ILE A 106 -8.20 -1.66 0.23
CA ILE A 106 -7.40 -2.52 1.13
C ILE A 106 -6.49 -1.67 2.04
N MET A 107 -5.87 -0.61 1.51
CA MET A 107 -5.01 0.27 2.28
C MET A 107 -5.78 1.10 3.31
N GLY A 108 -7.01 1.52 3.01
CA GLY A 108 -7.89 2.24 3.94
C GLY A 108 -7.20 3.39 4.68
N ALA A 109 -7.32 3.41 6.01
CA ALA A 109 -6.70 4.42 6.87
C ALA A 109 -5.15 4.31 6.95
N ASP A 110 -4.59 3.13 6.70
CA ASP A 110 -3.13 2.90 6.72
C ASP A 110 -2.42 3.55 5.53
N SER A 111 -3.18 4.00 4.52
CA SER A 111 -2.66 4.73 3.36
C SER A 111 -1.93 6.04 3.72
N ALA A 112 -2.29 6.68 4.83
CA ALA A 112 -1.68 7.95 5.27
C ALA A 112 -0.45 7.76 6.17
N THR A 113 -0.27 6.55 6.74
CA THR A 113 0.76 6.24 7.74
C THR A 113 1.74 5.20 7.19
N ASN A 114 1.42 3.92 7.33
CA ASN A 114 2.32 2.80 7.09
C ASN A 114 2.44 2.44 5.60
N LEU A 115 1.39 2.66 4.81
CA LEU A 115 1.33 2.26 3.39
C LEU A 115 1.41 3.46 2.43
N LYS A 116 2.02 4.57 2.89
CA LYS A 116 2.11 5.83 2.13
C LYS A 116 2.74 5.66 0.74
N HIS A 117 3.79 4.84 0.63
CA HIS A 117 4.48 4.64 -0.65
C HIS A 117 3.58 3.97 -1.69
N TYR A 118 2.82 2.97 -1.27
CA TYR A 118 1.82 2.32 -2.12
C TYR A 118 0.68 3.25 -2.48
N ALA A 119 0.20 4.07 -1.55
CA ALA A 119 -0.83 5.07 -1.82
C ALA A 119 -0.37 6.08 -2.89
N VAL A 120 0.87 6.58 -2.78
CA VAL A 120 1.46 7.48 -3.78
C VAL A 120 1.57 6.79 -5.15
N LEU A 121 2.02 5.53 -5.19
CA LEU A 121 2.11 4.77 -6.43
C LEU A 121 0.73 4.64 -7.10
N MET A 122 -0.29 4.22 -6.36
CA MET A 122 -1.65 4.07 -6.86
C MET A 122 -2.21 5.38 -7.43
N GLN A 123 -1.93 6.52 -6.78
CA GLN A 123 -2.33 7.84 -7.31
C GLN A 123 -1.65 8.20 -8.64
N LYS A 124 -0.43 7.71 -8.89
CA LYS A 124 0.32 7.99 -10.12
C LYS A 124 -0.06 7.08 -11.29
N ILE A 125 -0.64 5.90 -11.04
CA ILE A 125 -1.05 4.98 -12.11
C ILE A 125 -2.17 5.59 -12.97
N LYS A 126 -3.17 6.23 -12.35
CA LYS A 126 -4.30 6.85 -13.09
C LYS A 126 -3.84 7.90 -14.14
N PRO A 127 -3.03 8.91 -13.81
CA PRO A 127 -2.55 9.86 -14.81
C PRO A 127 -1.64 9.20 -15.85
N MET A 128 -0.86 8.18 -15.49
CA MET A 128 -0.01 7.44 -16.43
C MET A 128 -0.85 6.69 -17.49
N LEU A 129 -1.92 6.00 -17.07
CA LEU A 129 -2.85 5.33 -17.98
C LEU A 129 -3.58 6.32 -18.92
N ASN A 130 -3.95 7.50 -18.41
CA ASN A 130 -4.55 8.54 -19.23
C ASN A 130 -3.55 9.06 -20.28
N LEU A 131 -2.30 9.27 -19.88
CA LEU A 131 -1.24 9.72 -20.78
C LEU A 131 -0.99 8.71 -21.91
N LYS A 132 -0.86 7.41 -21.61
CA LYS A 132 -0.70 6.37 -22.64
C LYS A 132 -1.90 6.33 -23.60
N SER A 133 -3.13 6.47 -23.10
CA SER A 133 -4.33 6.54 -23.95
C SER A 133 -4.31 7.75 -24.91
N GLN A 134 -3.84 8.90 -24.45
CA GLN A 134 -3.64 10.08 -25.30
C GLN A 134 -2.56 9.85 -26.36
N ILE A 135 -1.44 9.23 -25.99
CA ILE A 135 -0.35 8.88 -26.92
C ILE A 135 -0.86 7.96 -28.02
N VAL A 136 -1.60 6.89 -27.68
CA VAL A 136 -2.20 5.96 -28.66
C VAL A 136 -3.13 6.70 -29.61
N THR A 137 -3.97 7.60 -29.10
CA THR A 137 -4.90 8.40 -29.91
C THR A 137 -4.16 9.32 -30.88
N VAL A 138 -3.10 9.98 -30.44
CA VAL A 138 -2.28 10.86 -31.29
C VAL A 138 -1.52 10.05 -32.34
N SER A 139 -0.95 8.91 -31.96
CA SER A 139 -0.27 7.99 -32.88
C SER A 139 -1.21 7.48 -33.98
N ALA A 140 -2.44 7.10 -33.62
CA ALA A 140 -3.46 6.70 -34.60
C ALA A 140 -3.81 7.83 -35.59
N LYS A 141 -3.98 9.07 -35.10
CA LYS A 141 -4.21 10.24 -35.95
C LYS A 141 -3.03 10.51 -36.90
N GLN A 142 -1.80 10.35 -36.40
CA GLN A 142 -0.60 10.51 -37.23
C GLN A 142 -0.56 9.47 -38.35
N GLN A 143 -0.86 8.20 -38.07
CA GLN A 143 -0.89 7.15 -39.10
C GLN A 143 -1.96 7.42 -40.17
N ILE A 144 -3.14 7.90 -39.77
CA ILE A 144 -4.20 8.31 -40.70
C ILE A 144 -3.71 9.47 -41.58
N ALA A 145 -3.12 10.51 -40.99
CA ALA A 145 -2.59 11.64 -41.75
C ALA A 145 -1.49 11.23 -42.76
N ILE A 146 -0.60 10.31 -42.37
CA ILE A 146 0.43 9.76 -43.28
C ILE A 146 -0.23 9.02 -44.45
N ARG A 147 -1.25 8.19 -44.17
CA ARG A 147 -2.00 7.46 -45.20
C ARG A 147 -2.70 8.41 -46.16
N ASP A 148 -3.35 9.45 -45.65
CA ASP A 148 -4.07 10.45 -46.46
C ASP A 148 -3.10 11.20 -47.38
N VAL A 149 -1.92 11.57 -46.88
CA VAL A 149 -0.86 12.19 -47.69
C VAL A 149 -0.38 11.25 -48.79
N GLN A 150 -0.13 9.98 -48.47
CA GLN A 150 0.28 8.97 -49.46
C GLN A 150 -0.79 8.74 -50.53
N GLU A 151 -2.07 8.71 -50.14
CA GLU A 151 -3.19 8.58 -51.07
C GLU A 151 -3.31 9.80 -51.99
N CYS A 152 -3.15 11.01 -51.44
CA CYS A 152 -3.16 12.25 -52.23
C CYS A 152 -1.99 12.31 -53.23
N GLN A 153 -0.79 11.91 -52.82
CA GLN A 153 0.36 11.81 -53.71
C GLN A 153 0.14 10.78 -54.83
N GLY A 154 -0.41 9.61 -54.49
CA GLY A 154 -0.77 8.58 -55.47
C GLY A 154 -1.79 9.08 -56.50
N LYS A 155 -2.87 9.73 -56.05
CA LYS A 155 -3.89 10.33 -56.92
C LYS A 155 -3.31 11.43 -57.81
N SER A 156 -2.49 12.32 -57.24
CA SER A 156 -1.81 13.39 -57.99
C SER A 156 -0.91 12.82 -59.09
N ASN A 157 -0.10 11.80 -58.79
CA ASN A 157 0.74 11.13 -59.76
C ASN A 157 -0.07 10.46 -60.88
N GLN A 158 -1.19 9.81 -60.56
CA GLN A 158 -2.09 9.23 -61.56
C GLN A 158 -2.71 10.29 -62.47
N ILE A 159 -3.18 11.40 -61.89
CA ILE A 159 -3.75 12.51 -62.66
C ILE A 159 -2.68 13.11 -63.58
N ASN A 160 -1.48 13.37 -63.05
CA ASN A 160 -0.38 13.95 -63.82
C ASN A 160 0.05 13.03 -64.97
N ASN A 161 0.07 11.71 -64.74
CA ASN A 161 0.31 10.72 -65.80
C ASN A 161 -0.79 10.71 -66.86
N LYS A 162 -2.07 10.92 -66.48
CA LYS A 162 -3.18 11.04 -67.43
C LYS A 162 -3.15 12.36 -68.21
N MET A 163 -2.74 13.47 -67.59
CA MET A 163 -2.61 14.78 -68.24
C MET A 163 -1.42 14.86 -69.21
N LYS A 164 -0.34 14.10 -68.99
CA LYS A 164 0.77 13.98 -69.96
C LYS A 164 0.38 13.33 -71.28
N ILE A 165 -0.74 12.62 -71.34
CA ILE A 165 -1.26 12.02 -72.57
C ILE A 165 -2.03 13.12 -73.31
N ASP A 166 -1.45 13.64 -74.39
CA ASP A 166 -2.08 14.62 -75.25
C ASP A 166 -3.41 14.08 -75.83
N PRO A 167 -4.57 14.66 -75.45
CA PRO A 167 -5.88 14.17 -75.88
C PRO A 167 -6.12 14.42 -77.38
N THR A 168 -5.41 15.36 -78.02
CA THR A 168 -5.59 15.67 -79.45
C THR A 168 -5.05 14.58 -80.37
N ARG A 169 -4.14 13.71 -79.88
CA ARG A 169 -3.55 12.62 -80.66
C ARG A 169 -4.48 11.43 -80.92
N LYS A 170 -5.65 11.35 -80.24
CA LYS A 170 -6.66 10.30 -80.45
C LYS A 170 -7.92 10.78 -81.18
N PHE A 171 -8.06 12.08 -81.45
CA PHE A 171 -9.16 12.59 -82.27
C PHE A 171 -8.79 12.51 -83.75
N THR A 172 -8.80 11.29 -84.31
CA THR A 172 -8.90 11.13 -85.77
C THR A 172 -10.36 11.36 -86.17
N GLY A 173 -10.75 12.64 -86.24
CA GLY A 173 -12.04 13.04 -86.79
C GLY A 173 -12.12 12.61 -88.25
N ARG A 174 -12.91 11.55 -88.52
CA ARG A 174 -13.28 11.16 -89.88
C ARG A 174 -14.31 12.20 -90.37
N ARG A 175 -13.83 13.27 -91.01
CA ARG A 175 -14.68 14.17 -91.79
C ARG A 175 -15.42 13.33 -92.83
N ARG A 176 -16.74 13.35 -92.76
CA ARG A 176 -17.65 12.80 -93.75
C ARG A 176 -18.39 13.96 -94.38
#